data_AF-A0A8T1B495-F1
#
_entry.id   AF-A0A8T1B495-F1
#
_cell.length_a   1.000
_cell.length_b   1.000
_cell.length_c   1.000
_cell.angle_alpha   90.00
_cell.angle_beta   90.00
_cell.angle_gamma   90.00
#
_symmetry.space_group_name_H-M   'P 1'
#
loop_
_entity.id
_entity.type
_entity.pdbx_description
1 polymer ?
#
loop_
_entity_poly.entity_id
_entity_poly.type
_entity_poly.pdbx_seq_one_letter_code
_entity_poly.pdbx_strand_id
1 'polypeptide(L)' 'MEHPVFANCPPAQQDALNKLISLLGPEGVSHLASQGPEAVKARLESFSRYENVLLEHSKRG' A
#
# COMPACT_ATOMS: atom_id res chain seq x y z
N MET A 1 -1.25 -15.02 -10.95
CA MET A 1 0.13 -14.52 -11.03
C MET A 1 0.36 -13.65 -9.81
N GLU A 2 1.17 -14.12 -8.87
CA GLU A 2 1.56 -13.32 -7.72
C GLU A 2 2.62 -12.33 -8.21
N HIS A 3 2.35 -11.02 -8.16
CA HIS A 3 3.29 -10.05 -8.69
C HIS A 3 4.51 -9.96 -7.73
N PRO A 4 5.74 -10.23 -8.21
CA PRO A 4 6.94 -10.27 -7.35
C PRO A 4 7.25 -8.92 -6.69
N VAL A 5 6.69 -7.82 -7.21
CA VAL A 5 6.73 -6.50 -6.60
C VAL A 5 6.11 -6.48 -5.19
N PHE A 6 5.01 -7.21 -4.98
CA PHE A 6 4.32 -7.24 -3.69
C PHE A 6 4.99 -8.18 -2.68
N ALA A 7 5.71 -9.20 -3.17
CA ALA A 7 6.45 -10.15 -2.34
C ALA A 7 7.68 -9.52 -1.64
N ASN A 8 8.16 -8.37 -2.12
CA ASN A 8 9.29 -7.64 -1.52
C ASN A 8 8.87 -6.70 -0.36
N CYS A 9 7.58 -6.62 -0.04
CA CYS A 9 7.12 -5.79 1.08
C CYS A 9 7.33 -6.52 2.42
N PRO A 10 7.89 -5.83 3.45
CA PRO A 10 8.05 -6.41 4.77
C PRO A 10 6.69 -6.75 5.40
N PRO A 11 6.63 -7.76 6.29
CA PRO A 11 5.37 -8.25 6.87
C PRO A 11 4.58 -7.16 7.62
N ALA A 12 5.27 -6.17 8.20
CA ALA A 12 4.63 -5.01 8.83
C ALA A 12 3.82 -4.13 7.85
N GLN A 13 4.15 -4.17 6.56
CA GLN A 13 3.46 -3.41 5.52
C GLN A 13 2.52 -4.27 4.67
N GLN A 14 2.43 -5.59 4.93
CA GLN A 14 1.50 -6.48 4.23
C GLN A 14 0.03 -6.16 4.55
N ASP A 15 -0.29 -5.70 5.76
CA ASP A 15 -1.65 -5.27 6.11
C ASP A 15 -2.07 -4.04 5.31
N ALA A 16 -1.22 -3.00 5.32
CA ALA A 16 -1.41 -1.80 4.50
C ALA A 16 -1.48 -2.14 3.00
N LEU A 17 -0.69 -3.13 2.56
CA LEU A 17 -0.68 -3.58 1.18
C LEU A 17 -1.97 -4.31 0.82
N ASN A 18 -2.48 -5.20 1.68
CA ASN A 18 -3.75 -5.87 1.47
C ASN A 18 -4.91 -4.87 1.43
N LYS A 19 -4.91 -3.88 2.34
CA LYS A 19 -5.86 -2.76 2.31
C LYS A 19 -5.77 -1.99 1.00
N LEU A 20 -4.55 -1.62 0.58
CA LEU A 20 -4.30 -0.92 -0.67
C LEU A 20 -4.82 -1.71 -1.88
N ILE A 21 -4.51 -3.02 -1.97
CA ILE A 21 -4.97 -3.94 -3.01
C ILE A 21 -6.50 -4.01 -3.02
N SER A 22 -7.12 -4.12 -1.85
CA SER A 22 -8.58 -4.14 -1.72
C SER A 22 -9.24 -2.81 -2.12
N LEU A 23 -8.56 -1.68 -1.92
CA LEU A 23 -9.07 -0.33 -2.23
C LEU A 23 -8.94 0.00 -3.72
N LEU A 24 -7.86 -0.46 -4.36
CA LEU A 24 -7.58 -0.24 -5.78
C LEU A 24 -8.27 -1.26 -6.70
N GLY A 25 -8.59 -2.45 -6.17
CA GLY A 25 -9.15 -3.54 -6.95
C GLY A 25 -8.15 -4.13 -7.97
N PRO A 26 -8.54 -5.18 -8.70
CA PRO A 26 -7.65 -5.92 -9.60
C PRO A 26 -7.04 -5.05 -10.71
N GLU A 27 -7.79 -4.09 -11.27
CA GLU A 27 -7.31 -3.17 -12.30
C GLU A 27 -6.28 -2.17 -11.76
N GLY A 28 -6.55 -1.56 -10.60
CA GLY A 28 -5.62 -0.61 -9.98
C GLY A 28 -4.33 -1.28 -9.52
N VAL A 29 -4.41 -2.53 -9.05
CA VAL A 29 -3.27 -3.37 -8.66
C VAL A 29 -2.42 -3.73 -9.87
N SER A 30 -3.05 -4.12 -10.99
CA SER A 30 -2.32 -4.45 -12.22
C SER A 30 -1.60 -3.22 -12.80
N HIS A 31 -2.24 -2.05 -12.75
CA HIS A 31 -1.61 -0.78 -13.14
C HIS A 31 -0.41 -0.48 -12.22
N LEU A 32 -0.58 -0.55 -10.90
CA LEU A 32 0.49 -0.32 -9.93
C LEU A 32 1.67 -1.29 -10.11
N ALA A 33 1.37 -2.58 -10.33
CA ALA A 33 2.39 -3.58 -10.59
C ALA A 33 3.11 -3.33 -11.93
N SER A 34 2.41 -2.81 -12.94
CA SER A 34 2.98 -2.42 -14.23
C SER A 34 3.90 -1.20 -14.13
N GLN A 35 3.70 -0.31 -13.15
CA GLN A 35 4.62 0.81 -12.88
C GLN A 35 5.90 0.36 -12.14
N GLY A 36 5.90 -0.86 -11.62
CA GLY A 36 7.06 -1.47 -10.99
C GLY A 36 7.11 -1.28 -9.47
N PRO A 37 8.16 -1.82 -8.83
CA PRO A 37 8.24 -1.91 -7.38
C PRO A 37 8.39 -0.59 -6.64
N GLU A 38 8.95 0.44 -7.29
CA GLU A 38 9.05 1.77 -6.68
C GLU A 38 7.69 2.45 -6.55
N ALA A 39 6.84 2.36 -7.58
CA ALA A 39 5.50 2.94 -7.55
C ALA A 39 4.63 2.31 -6.45
N VAL A 40 4.72 0.98 -6.30
CA VAL A 40 4.06 0.26 -5.20
C VAL A 40 4.59 0.74 -3.85
N LYS A 41 5.92 0.85 -3.68
CA LYS A 41 6.52 1.33 -2.43
C LYS A 41 6.07 2.75 -2.09
N ALA A 42 6.12 3.67 -3.05
CA ALA A 42 5.71 5.07 -2.87
C ALA A 42 4.22 5.19 -2.51
N ARG A 43 3.37 4.39 -3.16
CA ARG A 43 1.93 4.33 -2.86
C ARG A 43 1.69 3.80 -1.45
N LEU A 44 2.43 2.76 -1.05
CA LEU A 44 2.35 2.15 0.27
C LEU A 44 2.85 3.08 1.39
N GLU A 45 3.95 3.80 1.17
CA GLU A 45 4.46 4.82 2.10
C GLU A 45 3.47 5.98 2.25
N SER A 46 2.88 6.44 1.15
CA SER A 46 1.84 7.47 1.19
C SER A 46 0.61 7.00 1.96
N PHE A 47 0.23 5.73 1.79
CA PHE A 47 -0.89 5.12 2.50
C PHE A 47 -0.60 4.98 4.01
N SER A 48 0.58 4.49 4.36
CA SER A 48 1.05 4.38 5.74
C SER A 48 1.12 5.75 6.43
N ARG A 49 1.64 6.78 5.73
CA ARG A 49 1.68 8.16 6.23
C ARG A 49 0.27 8.71 6.41
N TYR A 50 -0.65 8.42 5.50
CA TYR A 50 -2.05 8.82 5.62
C TYR A 50 -2.73 8.16 6.82
N GLU A 51 -2.54 6.84 7.03
CA GLU A 51 -3.02 6.14 8.24
C GLU A 51 -2.39 6.72 9.51
N ASN A 52 -1.10 7.05 9.49
CA ASN A 52 -0.42 7.64 10.64
C ASN A 52 -0.94 9.05 10.97
N VAL A 53 -1.17 9.90 9.96
CA VAL A 53 -1.76 11.24 10.16
C VAL A 53 -3.20 11.14 10.66
N LEU A 54 -3.99 10.20 10.14
CA LEU A 54 -5.33 9.90 10.64
C LEU A 54 -5.31 9.43 12.11
N LEU A 55 -4.38 8.55 12.47
CA LEU A 55 -4.20 8.06 13.83
C LEU A 55 -3.75 9.18 14.78
N GLU A 56 -2.81 10.03 14.35
CA GLU A 56 -2.38 11.21 15.11
C GLU A 56 -3.54 12.20 15.31
N HIS A 57 -4.32 12.48 14.26
CA HIS A 57 -5.50 13.35 14.37
C HIS A 57 -6.58 12.75 15.29
N SER A 58 -6.79 11.43 15.25
CA SER A 58 -7.76 10.74 16.10
C SER A 58 -7.31 10.64 17.57
N LYS A 59 -6.00 10.71 17.87
CA LYS A 59 -5.47 10.66 19.24
C LYS A 59 -5.47 12.02 19.94
N ARG A 60 -5.73 13.11 19.22
CA ARG A 60 -5.71 14.47 19.75
C ARG A 60 -7.10 15.07 20.00
N GLY A 61 -8.16 14.26 19.89
CA GLY A 61 -9.54 14.61 20.19
C GLY A 61 -9.94 14.18 21.59
#